data_AF-A0A538EN12-F1
#
_entry.id   AF-A0A538EN12-F1
#
_cell.length_a   1.000
_cell.length_b   1.000
_cell.length_c   1.000
_cell.angle_alpha   90.00
_cell.angle_beta   90.00
_cell.angle_gamma   90.00
#
_symmetry.space_group_name_H-M   'P 1'
#
loop_
_entity.id
_entity.type
_entity.pdbx_description
1 polymer ?
#
loop_
_entity_poly.entity_id
_entity_poly.type
_entity_poly.pdbx_seq_one_letter_code
_entity_poly.pdbx_strand_id
1 'polypeptide(L)'
;MVGTPMTDDALIKQLRQQISDTDRSIVDAFNARLRLVARLKSYKESRGIDFLDPEREEWMLQYLTRANRGPLSPDGLKELFEEVLDLTKREVQRGEDP
;
A
#
# COMPACT_ATOMS: atom_id res chain seq x y z
N MET A 1 16.74 36.39 24.08
CA MET A 1 16.38 35.01 24.45
C MET A 1 16.87 34.11 23.34
N VAL A 2 17.83 33.24 23.63
CA VAL A 2 18.43 32.33 22.65
C VAL A 2 17.46 31.16 22.46
N GLY A 3 16.95 30.97 21.25
CA GLY A 3 16.16 29.80 20.89
C GLY A 3 17.04 28.56 20.99
N THR A 4 16.69 27.66 21.91
CA THR A 4 17.28 26.33 21.97
C THR A 4 16.99 25.62 20.65
N PRO A 5 17.98 24.99 19.98
CA PRO A 5 17.73 24.28 18.75
C PRO A 5 16.82 23.08 19.04
N MET A 6 15.62 23.05 18.44
CA MET A 6 14.62 21.96 18.53
C MET A 6 15.07 20.66 17.83
N THR A 7 16.37 20.33 17.84
CA THR A 7 16.92 19.22 17.08
C THR A 7 17.13 17.95 17.90
N ASP A 8 17.05 18.03 19.24
CA ASP A 8 17.46 16.95 20.15
C ASP A 8 16.38 16.48 21.14
N ASP A 9 15.11 16.66 20.80
CA ASP A 9 14.00 16.10 21.59
C ASP A 9 13.98 14.56 21.48
N ALA A 10 14.17 13.88 22.61
CA ALA A 10 14.25 12.41 22.68
C ALA A 10 12.95 11.72 22.26
N LEU A 11 11.79 12.31 22.58
CA LEU A 11 10.49 11.76 22.18
C LEU A 11 10.30 11.89 20.67
N ILE A 12 10.67 13.04 20.09
CA ILE A 12 10.63 13.22 18.62
C ILE A 12 11.50 12.17 17.93
N LYS A 13 12.73 11.94 18.42
CA LYS A 13 13.63 10.93 17.86
C LYS A 13 13.02 9.53 17.94
N GLN A 14 12.46 9.15 19.08
CA GLN A 14 11.82 7.85 19.28
C GLN A 14 10.61 7.66 18.34
N LEU A 15 9.75 8.67 18.21
CA LEU A 15 8.59 8.60 17.32
C LEU A 15 9.00 8.48 15.85
N ARG A 16 10.02 9.22 15.42
CA ARG A 16 10.55 9.12 14.04
C ARG A 16 11.11 7.73 13.73
N GLN A 17 11.74 7.08 14.71
CA GLN A 17 12.20 5.70 14.55
C GLN A 17 11.03 4.75 14.36
N GLN A 18 9.99 4.84 15.21
CA GLN A 18 8.79 3.99 15.07
C GLN A 18 8.07 4.21 13.74
N ILE A 19 8.00 5.46 13.27
CA ILE A 19 7.45 5.80 11.95
C ILE A 19 8.29 5.12 10.86
N SER A 20 9.62 5.25 10.91
CA SER A 20 10.52 4.64 9.92
C SER A 20 10.38 3.12 9.86
N ASP A 21 10.25 2.45 11.01
CA ASP A 21 10.04 1.01 11.08
C ASP A 21 8.66 0.60 10.51
N THR A 22 7.64 1.43 10.75
CA THR A 22 6.30 1.25 10.19
C THR A 22 6.31 1.43 8.67
N ASP A 23 6.95 2.49 8.17
CA ASP A 23 7.08 2.78 6.73
C ASP A 23 7.79 1.63 6.00
N ARG A 24 8.85 1.08 6.61
CA ARG A 24 9.52 -0.10 6.08
C ARG A 24 8.58 -1.30 5.97
N SER A 25 7.76 -1.53 6.99
CA SER A 25 6.77 -2.61 6.99
C SER A 25 5.71 -2.41 5.91
N ILE A 26 5.31 -1.17 5.62
CA ILE A 26 4.40 -0.82 4.53
C ILE A 26 5.02 -1.18 3.18
N VAL A 27 6.29 -0.81 2.95
CA VAL A 27 7.01 -1.14 1.71
C VAL A 27 7.13 -2.66 1.54
N ASP A 28 7.48 -3.40 2.59
CA ASP A 28 7.59 -4.85 2.54
C ASP A 28 6.25 -5.53 2.22
N ALA A 29 5.15 -5.05 2.82
CA ALA A 29 3.81 -5.53 2.53
C ALA A 29 3.38 -5.23 1.09
N PHE A 30 3.72 -4.03 0.58
CA PHE A 30 3.42 -3.66 -0.80
C PHE A 30 4.20 -4.51 -1.81
N ASN A 31 5.49 -4.76 -1.55
CA ASN A 31 6.31 -5.67 -2.35
C ASN A 31 5.75 -7.10 -2.37
N ALA A 32 5.24 -7.59 -1.24
CA ALA A 32 4.56 -8.88 -1.19
C ALA A 32 3.28 -8.89 -2.04
N ARG A 33 2.48 -7.82 -1.98
CA ARG A 33 1.28 -7.64 -2.82
C ARG A 33 1.64 -7.67 -4.30
N LEU A 34 2.67 -6.92 -4.73
CA LEU A 34 3.11 -6.89 -6.14
C LEU A 34 3.46 -8.29 -6.66
N ARG A 35 4.25 -9.07 -5.90
CA ARG A 35 4.59 -10.45 -6.28
C ARG A 35 3.35 -11.35 -6.43
N LEU A 36 2.37 -11.21 -5.54
CA LEU A 36 1.12 -11.96 -5.62
C LEU A 36 0.29 -11.57 -6.85
N VAL A 37 0.16 -10.27 -7.13
CA VAL A 37 -0.61 -9.76 -8.26
C VAL A 37 0.05 -10.13 -9.58
N ALA A 38 1.38 -10.02 -9.70
CA ALA A 38 2.11 -10.45 -10.89
C ALA A 38 1.89 -11.95 -11.17
N ARG A 39 2.02 -12.81 -10.15
CA ARG A 39 1.74 -14.24 -10.30
C ARG A 39 0.28 -14.52 -10.71
N LEU A 40 -0.68 -13.78 -10.15
CA LEU A 40 -2.09 -13.90 -10.52
C LEU A 40 -2.33 -13.48 -11.97
N LYS A 41 -1.72 -12.38 -12.41
CA LYS A 41 -1.78 -11.90 -13.79
C LYS A 41 -1.27 -12.95 -14.76
N SER A 42 -0.05 -13.44 -14.59
CA SER A 42 0.54 -14.46 -15.47
C SER A 42 -0.33 -15.73 -15.54
N TYR A 43 -0.93 -16.13 -14.41
CA TYR A 43 -1.87 -17.24 -14.39
C TYR A 43 -3.14 -16.97 -15.21
N LYS A 44 -3.78 -15.80 -15.01
CA LYS A 44 -4.98 -15.40 -15.77
C LYS A 44 -4.69 -15.34 -17.27
N GLU A 45 -3.56 -14.75 -17.66
CA GLU A 45 -3.13 -14.64 -19.06
C GLU A 45 -2.90 -16.01 -19.70
N SER A 46 -2.25 -16.94 -18.98
CA SER A 46 -2.07 -18.33 -19.45
C SER A 46 -3.39 -19.09 -19.72
N ARG A 47 -4.51 -18.55 -19.22
CA ARG A 47 -5.87 -19.09 -19.38
C ARG A 47 -6.76 -18.23 -20.28
N GLY A 48 -6.25 -17.13 -20.85
CA GLY A 48 -7.05 -16.18 -21.61
C GLY A 48 -8.11 -15.44 -20.77
N ILE A 49 -7.86 -15.26 -19.48
CA ILE A 49 -8.75 -14.55 -18.55
C ILE A 49 -8.28 -13.09 -18.41
N ASP A 50 -9.22 -12.15 -18.43
CA ASP A 50 -8.91 -10.73 -18.22
C ASP A 50 -8.32 -10.45 -16.83
N PHE A 51 -7.25 -9.68 -16.83
CA PHE A 51 -6.58 -9.26 -15.59
C PHE A 51 -7.44 -8.29 -14.78
N LEU A 52 -8.08 -7.32 -15.44
CA LEU A 52 -8.94 -6.31 -14.83
C LEU A 52 -10.25 -6.93 -14.34
N ASP A 53 -10.63 -6.61 -13.11
CA ASP A 53 -11.81 -7.15 -12.45
C ASP A 53 -12.39 -6.09 -11.48
N PRO A 54 -13.27 -5.19 -11.98
CA PRO A 54 -13.82 -4.09 -11.19
C PRO A 54 -14.63 -4.57 -9.98
N GLU A 55 -15.37 -5.67 -10.12
CA GLU A 55 -16.16 -6.25 -9.02
C GLU A 55 -15.23 -6.74 -7.89
N ARG A 56 -14.08 -7.34 -8.26
CA ARG A 56 -13.08 -7.76 -7.28
C ARG A 56 -12.41 -6.59 -6.57
N GLU A 57 -12.17 -5.48 -7.27
CA GLU A 57 -11.62 -4.24 -6.70
C GLU A 57 -12.62 -3.62 -5.71
N GLU A 58 -13.90 -3.52 -6.07
CA GLU A 58 -14.95 -3.01 -5.20
C GLU A 58 -15.12 -3.88 -3.94
N TRP A 59 -15.18 -5.21 -4.09
CA TRP A 59 -15.29 -6.12 -2.97
C TRP A 59 -14.11 -5.94 -1.99
N MET A 60 -12.90 -5.75 -2.51
CA MET A 60 -11.70 -5.54 -1.68
C MET A 60 -11.82 -4.27 -0.85
N LEU A 61 -12.24 -3.15 -1.46
CA LEU A 61 -12.45 -1.89 -0.75
C LEU A 61 -13.49 -2.06 0.36
N GLN A 62 -14.64 -2.68 0.07
CA GLN A 62 -15.68 -2.93 1.07
C GLN A 62 -15.17 -3.81 2.22
N TYR A 63 -14.41 -4.88 1.90
CA TYR A 63 -13.83 -5.78 2.88
C TYR A 63 -12.85 -5.04 3.80
N LEU A 64 -11.94 -4.25 3.25
CA LEU A 64 -10.93 -3.50 4.00
C LEU A 64 -11.57 -2.41 4.86
N THR A 65 -12.58 -1.70 4.36
CA THR A 65 -13.36 -0.73 5.13
C THR A 65 -14.00 -1.38 6.37
N ARG A 66 -14.56 -2.60 6.24
CA ARG A 66 -15.14 -3.33 7.37
C ARG A 66 -14.09 -3.87 8.34
N ALA A 67 -12.91 -4.22 7.83
CA ALA A 67 -11.80 -4.74 8.62
C ALA A 67 -11.02 -3.66 9.37
N ASN A 68 -11.11 -2.40 8.94
CA ASN A 68 -10.41 -1.29 9.57
C ASN A 68 -10.93 -1.01 10.99
N ARG A 69 -10.10 -1.30 11.99
CA ARG A 69 -10.32 -0.98 13.42
C ARG A 69 -9.42 0.15 13.92
N GLY A 70 -8.66 0.77 13.02
CA GLY A 70 -7.72 1.84 13.33
C GLY A 70 -8.34 3.24 13.15
N PRO A 71 -7.52 4.29 13.36
CA PRO A 71 -7.97 5.67 13.25
C PRO A 71 -8.15 6.16 11.80
N LEU A 72 -7.81 5.34 10.80
CA LEU A 72 -7.97 5.70 9.38
C LEU A 72 -9.46 5.84 9.06
N SER A 73 -9.88 6.95 8.46
CA SER A 73 -11.27 7.16 8.07
C SER A 73 -11.67 6.24 6.89
N PRO A 74 -12.97 5.95 6.70
CA PRO A 74 -13.45 5.20 5.53
C PRO A 74 -13.02 5.86 4.20
N ASP A 75 -13.10 7.19 4.11
CA ASP A 75 -12.71 7.93 2.91
C ASP A 75 -11.20 7.86 2.67
N GLY A 76 -10.39 8.01 3.72
CA GLY A 76 -8.94 7.89 3.62
C GLY A 76 -8.47 6.48 3.27
N LEU A 77 -9.18 5.44 3.74
CA LEU A 77 -8.91 4.07 3.33
C LEU A 77 -9.22 3.86 1.85
N LYS A 78 -10.34 4.41 1.38
CA LYS A 78 -10.72 4.35 -0.04
C LYS A 78 -9.65 5.01 -0.90
N GLU A 79 -9.28 6.25 -0.60
CA GLU A 79 -8.24 7.00 -1.31
C GLU A 79 -6.91 6.24 -1.35
N LEU A 80 -6.45 5.73 -0.20
CA LEU A 80 -5.23 4.95 -0.12
C LEU A 80 -5.27 3.70 -1.02
N PHE A 81 -6.38 2.96 -1.00
CA PHE A 81 -6.46 1.70 -1.74
C PHE A 81 -6.72 1.87 -3.24
N GLU A 82 -7.33 2.97 -3.67
CA GLU A 82 -7.38 3.37 -5.08
C GLU A 82 -5.96 3.63 -5.61
N GLU A 83 -5.14 4.39 -4.88
CA GLU A 83 -3.74 4.63 -5.25
C GLU A 83 -2.89 3.35 -5.23
N VAL A 84 -3.09 2.47 -4.24
CA VAL A 84 -2.44 1.15 -4.18
C VAL A 84 -2.79 0.30 -5.39
N LEU A 85 -4.04 0.29 -5.82
CA LEU A 85 -4.50 -0.44 -7.00
C LEU A 85 -3.85 0.10 -8.27
N ASP A 86 -3.90 1.41 -8.46
CA ASP A 86 -3.36 2.07 -9.65
C ASP A 86 -1.85 1.93 -9.74
N LEU A 87 -1.13 2.11 -8.63
CA LEU A 87 0.31 1.87 -8.60
C LEU A 87 0.64 0.41 -8.89
N THR A 88 -0.11 -0.54 -8.33
CA THR A 88 0.11 -1.97 -8.61
C THR A 88 -0.07 -2.30 -10.09
N LYS A 89 -1.11 -1.77 -10.74
CA LYS A 89 -1.34 -1.97 -12.18
C LYS A 89 -0.12 -1.49 -12.98
N ARG A 90 0.43 -0.31 -12.65
CA ARG A 90 1.62 0.25 -13.30
C ARG A 90 2.89 -0.56 -13.03
N GLU A 91 3.16 -0.94 -11.78
CA GLU A 91 4.39 -1.66 -11.40
C GLU A 91 4.43 -3.08 -11.97
N VAL A 92 3.29 -3.78 -11.97
CA VAL A 92 3.20 -5.12 -12.57
C VAL A 92 3.46 -5.07 -14.08
N GLN A 93 3.03 -4.01 -14.77
CA GLN A 93 3.34 -3.80 -16.20
C GLN A 93 4.82 -3.46 -16.41
N ARG A 94 5.45 -2.64 -15.56
CA ARG A 94 6.88 -2.30 -15.66
C ARG A 94 7.79 -3.51 -15.46
N GLY A 95 7.44 -4.42 -14.56
CA GLY A 95 8.22 -5.64 -14.31
C GLY A 95 8.20 -6.66 -15.46
N GLU A 96 7.43 -6.41 -16.52
CA GLU A 96 7.35 -7.24 -17.72
C GLU A 96 8.20 -6.71 -18.88
N ASP A 97 8.69 -5.46 -18.80
CA ASP A 97 9.66 -4.93 -19.77
C ASP A 97 11.06 -5.49 -19.45
N PRO A 98 11.69 -6.23 -20.38
CA PRO A 98 13.03 -6.80 -20.20
C PRO A 98 14.14 -5.75 -20.09
#